data_AF-A0A3Q0IQ56-F1
#
_entry.id   AF-A0A3Q0IQ56-F1
#
_cell.length_a   1.000
_cell.length_b   1.000
_cell.length_c   1.000
_cell.angle_alpha   90.00
_cell.angle_beta   90.00
_cell.angle_gamma   90.00
#
_symmetry.space_group_name_H-M   'P 1'
#
loop_
_entity.id
_entity.type
_entity.pdbx_description
1 polymer ?
#
loop_
_entity_poly.entity_id
_entity_poly.type
_entity_poly.pdbx_seq_one_letter_code
_entity_poly.pdbx_strand_id
1 'polypeptide(L)'
;MAVLLKDAVQPNLMQTLEGTPVMVHAGPFANIAHGCSSVVADLIALKLVGAEGYVVTEAGFGSDIGMEKFFNIKCRTSGKIPDAVVLVTTVRALKMHGGGPSVVSGQPLKPEYTEENLDLVQKGCVNLEKHVSNGLKFGVPVVVAINAFK
;
A
#
# COMPACT_ATOMS: atom_id res chain seq x y z
N MET A 1 5.26 13.90 28.55
CA MET A 1 4.85 12.87 27.57
C MET A 1 6.00 11.95 27.15
N ALA A 2 7.18 12.45 26.78
CA ALA A 2 8.28 11.62 26.26
C ALA A 2 8.65 10.38 27.12
N VAL A 3 8.72 10.51 28.45
CA VAL A 3 9.01 9.38 29.35
C VAL A 3 7.99 8.25 29.21
N LEU A 4 6.71 8.56 29.00
CA LEU A 4 5.65 7.57 28.81
C LEU A 4 5.77 6.81 27.47
N LEU A 5 6.44 7.41 26.49
CA LEU A 5 6.64 6.84 25.15
C LEU A 5 8.03 6.20 24.99
N LYS A 6 8.84 6.17 26.05
CA LYS A 6 10.23 5.67 26.00
C LYS A 6 10.32 4.28 25.38
N ASP A 7 9.46 3.37 25.80
CA ASP A 7 9.49 1.98 25.30
C ASP A 7 8.66 1.86 24.02
N ALA A 8 7.55 2.61 23.93
CA ALA A 8 6.66 2.61 22.78
C ALA A 8 7.28 3.15 21.47
N VAL A 9 8.43 3.83 21.54
CA VAL A 9 9.17 4.30 20.35
C VAL A 9 9.97 3.18 19.68
N GLN A 10 10.14 2.03 20.35
CA GLN A 10 10.88 0.88 19.85
C GLN A 10 9.97 0.02 18.94
N PRO A 11 10.36 -0.26 17.68
CA PRO A 11 9.60 -1.14 16.80
C PRO A 11 9.47 -2.57 17.32
N ASN A 12 8.31 -3.19 17.08
CA ASN A 12 8.07 -4.59 17.45
C ASN A 12 8.54 -5.52 16.33
N LEU A 13 9.43 -6.45 16.64
CA LEU A 13 9.86 -7.50 15.72
C LEU A 13 8.89 -8.69 15.78
N MET A 14 8.38 -9.09 14.63
CA MET A 14 7.54 -10.26 14.41
C MET A 14 8.07 -11.07 13.22
N GLN A 15 7.31 -12.07 12.78
CA GLN A 15 7.62 -12.86 11.59
C GLN A 15 6.35 -13.19 10.79
N THR A 16 6.54 -13.43 9.49
CA THR A 16 5.52 -14.02 8.60
C THR A 16 5.33 -15.52 8.90
N LEU A 17 4.36 -16.15 8.25
CA LEU A 17 4.15 -17.61 8.34
C LEU A 17 5.36 -18.44 7.87
N GLU A 18 6.21 -17.85 7.02
CA GLU A 18 7.41 -18.50 6.48
C GLU A 18 8.69 -18.08 7.23
N GLY A 19 8.56 -17.41 8.38
CA GLY A 19 9.71 -17.01 9.20
C GLY A 19 10.44 -15.74 8.74
N THR A 20 9.98 -15.09 7.66
CA THR A 20 10.54 -13.79 7.24
C THR A 20 10.28 -12.71 8.30
N PRO A 21 11.29 -11.93 8.75
CA PRO A 21 11.12 -10.89 9.75
C PRO A 21 10.15 -9.76 9.34
N VAL A 22 9.38 -9.23 10.29
CA VAL A 22 8.43 -8.12 10.08
C VAL A 22 8.58 -7.09 11.20
N MET A 23 8.63 -5.81 10.86
CA MET A 23 8.58 -4.71 11.82
C MET A 23 7.15 -4.14 11.88
N VAL A 24 6.52 -4.17 13.05
CA VAL A 24 5.17 -3.59 13.28
C VAL A 24 5.28 -2.43 14.26
N HIS A 25 5.05 -1.21 13.78
CA HIS A 25 5.23 -0.02 14.61
C HIS A 25 4.54 1.24 14.09
N ALA A 26 3.85 1.94 15.00
CA ALA A 26 2.92 3.04 14.73
C ALA A 26 1.77 2.66 13.77
N GLY A 27 0.77 3.53 13.66
CA GLY A 27 -0.41 3.30 12.81
C GLY A 27 -1.32 4.51 12.76
N PRO A 28 -0.84 5.67 12.27
CA PRO A 28 -1.67 6.86 12.14
C PRO A 28 -2.72 6.66 11.05
N PHE A 29 -3.83 7.38 11.15
CA PHE A 29 -4.81 7.41 10.06
C PHE A 29 -4.23 7.98 8.77
N ALA A 30 -4.76 7.51 7.63
CA ALA A 30 -4.36 7.98 6.31
C ALA A 30 -5.21 9.17 5.82
N ASN A 31 -6.32 9.52 6.49
CA ASN A 31 -7.15 10.68 6.11
C ASN A 31 -6.63 11.97 6.77
N ILE A 32 -6.58 12.02 8.10
CA ILE A 32 -6.13 13.18 8.90
C ILE A 32 -4.63 13.18 9.21
N ALA A 33 -3.92 12.09 8.90
CA ALA A 33 -2.46 11.97 8.98
C ALA A 33 -1.91 11.27 7.71
N HIS A 34 -0.67 10.78 7.77
CA HIS A 34 0.07 10.27 6.61
C HIS A 34 -0.06 8.76 6.36
N GLY A 35 -0.71 8.01 7.26
CA GLY A 35 -1.10 6.63 6.96
C GLY A 35 0.03 5.62 6.80
N CYS A 36 1.20 5.83 7.41
CA CYS A 36 2.37 4.95 7.26
C CYS A 36 2.87 4.46 8.62
N SER A 37 3.56 3.32 8.63
CA SER A 37 4.39 2.87 9.75
C SER A 37 5.53 3.86 10.05
N SER A 38 6.17 3.74 11.22
CA SER A 38 7.17 4.72 11.62
C SER A 38 8.43 4.72 10.74
N VAL A 39 9.06 5.88 10.62
CA VAL A 39 10.39 6.03 10.00
C VAL A 39 11.45 5.21 10.74
N VAL A 40 11.35 5.08 12.06
CA VAL A 40 12.30 4.30 12.88
C VAL A 40 12.32 2.82 12.44
N ALA A 41 11.14 2.23 12.18
CA ALA A 41 11.05 0.83 11.73
C ALA A 41 11.71 0.63 10.36
N ASP A 42 11.41 1.49 9.39
CA ASP A 42 12.01 1.41 8.05
C ASP A 42 13.53 1.60 8.09
N LEU A 43 14.04 2.55 8.89
CA LEU A 43 15.49 2.79 9.00
C LEU A 43 16.21 1.60 9.62
N ILE A 44 15.65 0.97 10.66
CA ILE A 44 16.22 -0.23 11.26
C ILE A 44 16.18 -1.38 10.24
N ALA A 45 15.04 -1.60 9.57
CA ALA A 45 14.90 -2.66 8.57
C ALA A 45 15.92 -2.51 7.42
N LEU A 46 16.08 -1.29 6.87
CA LEU A 46 17.04 -1.00 5.81
C LEU A 46 18.49 -1.24 6.24
N LYS A 47 18.80 -1.08 7.54
CA LYS A 47 20.13 -1.39 8.07
C LYS A 47 20.34 -2.89 8.29
N LEU A 48 19.31 -3.61 8.76
CA LEU A 48 19.40 -5.03 9.06
C LEU A 48 19.40 -5.90 7.81
N VAL A 49 18.67 -5.52 6.76
CA VAL A 49 18.53 -6.34 5.55
C VAL A 49 19.82 -6.40 4.71
N GLY A 50 20.75 -5.46 4.92
CA GLY A 50 22.03 -5.42 4.21
C GLY A 50 21.93 -4.93 2.76
N ALA A 51 23.03 -5.05 2.02
CA ALA A 51 23.14 -4.51 0.66
C ALA A 51 22.35 -5.31 -0.40
N GLU A 52 22.09 -6.59 -0.14
CA GLU A 52 21.40 -7.50 -1.07
C GLU A 52 19.92 -7.72 -0.68
N GLY A 53 19.48 -7.09 0.41
CA GLY A 53 18.13 -7.25 0.92
C GLY A 53 17.18 -6.13 0.49
N TYR A 54 15.88 -6.34 0.74
CA TYR A 54 14.82 -5.39 0.44
C TYR A 54 13.88 -5.20 1.62
N VAL A 55 13.38 -3.97 1.76
CA VAL A 55 12.34 -3.62 2.74
C VAL A 55 11.07 -3.30 1.99
N VAL A 56 10.01 -4.06 2.27
CA VAL A 56 8.67 -3.78 1.76
C VAL A 56 7.89 -3.05 2.86
N THR A 57 7.30 -1.91 2.50
CA THR A 57 6.48 -1.08 3.40
C THR A 57 5.25 -0.60 2.64
N GLU A 58 4.22 -0.15 3.34
CA GLU A 58 2.94 0.25 2.76
C GLU A 58 2.45 1.60 3.28
N ALA A 59 1.44 2.14 2.60
CA ALA A 59 0.72 3.33 3.00
C ALA A 59 -0.80 3.09 2.86
N GLY A 60 -1.58 3.58 3.81
CA GLY A 60 -3.03 3.35 3.85
C GLY A 60 -3.81 4.10 2.77
N PHE A 61 -5.01 3.59 2.45
CA PHE A 61 -5.85 4.00 1.30
C PHE A 61 -5.19 3.76 -0.08
N GLY A 62 -5.75 4.34 -1.13
CA GLY A 62 -5.22 4.28 -2.49
C GLY A 62 -3.99 5.17 -2.68
N SER A 63 -3.37 5.07 -3.86
CA SER A 63 -2.14 5.81 -4.16
C SER A 63 -2.33 7.33 -4.30
N ASP A 64 -3.58 7.77 -4.45
CA ASP A 64 -4.01 9.16 -4.42
C ASP A 64 -3.94 9.80 -3.03
N ILE A 65 -3.92 8.99 -1.95
CA ILE A 65 -3.81 9.47 -0.56
C ILE A 65 -2.54 8.93 0.09
N GLY A 66 -2.43 7.60 0.22
CA GLY A 66 -1.35 6.96 0.98
C GLY A 66 0.01 7.18 0.35
N MET A 67 0.13 6.83 -0.94
CA MET A 67 1.39 6.97 -1.68
C MET A 67 1.80 8.44 -1.80
N GLU A 68 0.86 9.35 -2.13
CA GLU A 68 1.12 10.79 -2.17
C GLU A 68 1.75 11.28 -0.86
N LYS A 69 1.15 10.95 0.29
CA LYS A 69 1.65 11.35 1.61
C LYS A 69 2.93 10.60 2.00
N PHE A 70 3.10 9.36 1.57
CA PHE A 70 4.34 8.62 1.76
C PHE A 70 5.52 9.37 1.13
N PHE A 71 5.40 9.74 -0.16
CA PHE A 71 6.45 10.49 -0.86
C PHE A 71 6.60 11.92 -0.33
N ASN A 72 5.50 12.65 -0.18
CA ASN A 72 5.60 14.07 0.15
C ASN A 72 5.84 14.38 1.62
N ILE A 73 5.53 13.45 2.54
CA ILE A 73 5.74 13.64 3.99
C ILE A 73 6.80 12.68 4.52
N LYS A 74 6.59 11.36 4.43
CA LYS A 74 7.48 10.37 5.07
C LYS A 74 8.85 10.31 4.42
N CYS A 75 8.94 10.27 3.10
CA CYS A 75 10.21 10.31 2.36
C CYS A 75 10.94 11.64 2.58
N ARG A 76 10.23 12.77 2.45
CA ARG A 76 10.81 14.10 2.69
C ARG A 76 11.39 14.24 4.10
N THR A 77 10.70 13.70 5.10
CA THR A 77 11.13 13.76 6.51
C THR A 77 12.29 12.81 6.81
N SER A 78 12.28 11.61 6.22
CA SER A 78 13.29 10.57 6.49
C SER A 78 14.54 10.67 5.61
N GLY A 79 14.46 11.40 4.48
CA GLY A 79 15.50 11.44 3.45
C GLY A 79 15.64 10.13 2.66
N LYS A 80 14.65 9.22 2.76
CA LYS A 80 14.60 7.96 2.00
C LYS A 80 13.65 8.06 0.82
N ILE A 81 13.98 7.42 -0.29
CA ILE A 81 13.15 7.34 -1.49
C ILE A 81 13.03 5.85 -1.86
N PRO A 82 11.82 5.34 -2.18
CA PRO A 82 11.63 3.98 -2.67
C PRO A 82 12.32 3.73 -4.00
N ASP A 83 12.84 2.51 -4.19
CA ASP A 83 13.41 2.07 -5.47
C ASP A 83 12.32 1.62 -6.47
N ALA A 84 11.15 1.21 -5.99
CA ALA A 84 9.99 0.84 -6.80
C ALA A 84 8.68 1.01 -6.03
N VAL A 85 7.57 1.10 -6.76
CA VAL A 85 6.20 1.07 -6.22
C VAL A 85 5.48 -0.16 -6.74
N VAL A 86 4.84 -0.89 -5.83
CA VAL A 86 3.90 -1.97 -6.18
C VAL A 86 2.48 -1.46 -6.00
N LEU A 87 1.73 -1.33 -7.10
CA LEU A 87 0.31 -0.99 -7.08
C LEU A 87 -0.53 -2.26 -7.11
N VAL A 88 -1.21 -2.55 -6.00
CA VAL A 88 -2.09 -3.70 -5.89
C VAL A 88 -3.46 -3.40 -6.49
N THR A 89 -3.98 -4.32 -7.29
CA THR A 89 -5.35 -4.27 -7.81
C THR A 89 -5.97 -5.66 -7.89
N THR A 90 -7.27 -5.73 -8.19
CA THR A 90 -8.00 -6.98 -8.40
C THR A 90 -8.94 -6.84 -9.58
N VAL A 91 -9.22 -7.94 -10.28
CA VAL A 91 -10.21 -7.94 -11.38
C VAL A 91 -11.58 -7.45 -10.88
N ARG A 92 -11.97 -7.82 -9.66
CA ARG A 92 -13.24 -7.40 -9.03
C ARG A 92 -13.28 -5.89 -8.76
N ALA A 93 -12.19 -5.31 -8.27
CA ALA A 93 -12.08 -3.88 -8.01
C ALA A 93 -12.11 -3.07 -9.31
N LEU A 94 -11.44 -3.53 -10.37
CA LEU A 94 -11.53 -2.89 -11.69
C LEU A 94 -12.98 -2.89 -12.18
N LYS A 95 -13.68 -4.02 -12.12
CA LYS A 95 -15.10 -4.06 -12.51
C LYS A 95 -15.98 -3.10 -11.71
N MET A 96 -15.71 -2.94 -10.41
CA MET A 96 -16.44 -1.98 -9.57
C MET A 96 -16.21 -0.54 -10.06
N HIS A 97 -14.96 -0.18 -10.35
CA HIS A 97 -14.62 1.11 -10.95
C HIS A 97 -15.17 1.29 -12.38
N GLY A 98 -15.42 0.19 -13.10
CA GLY A 98 -16.04 0.19 -14.42
C GLY A 98 -17.56 0.38 -14.43
N GLY A 99 -18.17 0.63 -13.27
CA GLY A 99 -19.63 0.81 -13.13
C GLY A 99 -20.37 -0.45 -12.68
N GLY A 100 -19.66 -1.43 -12.12
CA GLY A 100 -20.28 -2.58 -11.48
C GLY A 100 -21.25 -2.18 -10.37
N PRO A 101 -22.21 -3.06 -10.03
CA PRO A 101 -23.26 -2.75 -9.06
C PRO A 101 -22.70 -2.50 -7.65
N SER A 102 -23.33 -1.63 -6.85
CA SER A 102 -22.84 -1.30 -5.51
C SER A 102 -22.56 -2.52 -4.64
N VAL A 103 -21.38 -2.53 -4.01
CA VAL A 103 -20.95 -3.56 -3.05
C VAL A 103 -21.37 -3.12 -1.65
N VAL A 104 -22.13 -3.97 -0.95
CA VAL A 104 -22.59 -3.72 0.42
C VAL A 104 -21.94 -4.73 1.34
N SER A 105 -21.33 -4.26 2.43
CA SER A 105 -20.67 -5.14 3.41
C SER A 105 -21.67 -6.14 3.99
N GLY A 106 -21.25 -7.41 4.08
CA GLY A 106 -22.08 -8.51 4.59
C GLY A 106 -23.06 -9.11 3.58
N GLN A 107 -23.21 -8.53 2.38
CA GLN A 107 -24.01 -9.11 1.30
C GLN A 107 -23.15 -9.93 0.32
N PRO A 108 -23.70 -10.99 -0.30
CA PRO A 108 -23.00 -11.70 -1.37
C PRO A 108 -22.62 -10.76 -2.51
N LEU A 109 -21.48 -11.01 -3.14
CA LEU A 109 -21.08 -10.32 -4.36
C LEU A 109 -22.07 -10.65 -5.48
N LYS A 110 -22.44 -9.62 -6.25
CA LYS A 110 -23.29 -9.82 -7.43
C LYS A 110 -22.52 -10.57 -8.54
N PRO A 111 -23.22 -11.30 -9.43
CA PRO A 111 -22.58 -12.15 -10.45
C PRO A 111 -21.57 -11.43 -11.33
N GLU A 112 -21.75 -10.14 -11.59
CA GLU A 112 -20.84 -9.32 -12.40
C GLU A 112 -19.40 -9.34 -11.85
N TYR A 113 -19.24 -9.53 -10.54
CA TYR A 113 -17.94 -9.63 -9.88
C TYR A 113 -17.33 -11.04 -9.90
N THR A 114 -18.13 -12.08 -10.08
CA THR A 114 -17.68 -13.48 -10.05
C THR A 114 -17.60 -14.11 -11.44
N GLU A 115 -18.42 -13.65 -12.38
CA GLU A 115 -18.45 -14.11 -13.78
C GLU A 115 -17.55 -13.26 -14.67
N GLU A 116 -17.16 -13.76 -15.84
CA GLU A 116 -16.35 -12.98 -16.78
C GLU A 116 -17.13 -11.75 -17.28
N ASN A 117 -16.50 -10.57 -17.24
CA ASN A 117 -17.03 -9.36 -17.84
C ASN A 117 -15.88 -8.42 -18.20
N LEU A 118 -15.43 -8.49 -19.45
CA LEU A 118 -14.27 -7.74 -19.95
C LEU A 118 -14.57 -6.24 -20.10
N ASP A 119 -15.81 -5.86 -20.42
CA ASP A 119 -16.22 -4.47 -20.58
C ASP A 119 -16.11 -3.69 -19.25
N LEU A 120 -16.59 -4.27 -18.15
CA LEU A 120 -16.42 -3.68 -16.82
C LEU A 120 -14.95 -3.58 -16.40
N VAL A 121 -14.12 -4.58 -16.72
CA VAL A 121 -12.67 -4.51 -16.45
C VAL A 121 -12.04 -3.37 -17.24
N GLN A 122 -12.29 -3.30 -18.56
CA GLN A 122 -11.74 -2.29 -19.44
C GLN A 122 -12.14 -0.87 -19.00
N LYS A 123 -13.42 -0.66 -18.66
CA LYS A 123 -13.91 0.62 -18.12
C LYS A 123 -13.27 0.96 -16.78
N GLY A 124 -12.97 -0.04 -15.96
CA GLY A 124 -12.31 0.11 -14.67
C GLY A 124 -10.82 0.47 -14.75
N CYS A 125 -10.15 0.05 -15.83
CA CYS A 125 -8.70 0.28 -16.01
C CYS A 125 -8.32 1.75 -15.94
N VAL A 126 -9.22 2.68 -16.29
CA VAL A 126 -8.97 4.14 -16.18
C VAL A 126 -8.57 4.57 -14.76
N ASN A 127 -9.09 3.90 -13.73
CA ASN A 127 -8.68 4.14 -12.34
C ASN A 127 -7.22 3.70 -12.12
N LEU A 128 -6.88 2.47 -12.52
CA LEU A 128 -5.54 1.93 -12.39
C LEU A 128 -4.51 2.75 -13.19
N GLU A 129 -4.83 3.10 -14.45
CA GLU A 129 -4.00 3.95 -15.30
C GLU A 129 -3.69 5.28 -14.61
N LYS A 130 -4.69 5.88 -13.95
CA LYS A 130 -4.48 7.13 -13.21
C LYS A 130 -3.52 6.94 -12.03
N HIS A 131 -3.67 5.86 -11.27
CA HIS A 131 -2.78 5.55 -10.14
C HIS A 131 -1.35 5.25 -10.61
N VAL A 132 -1.18 4.54 -11.73
CA VAL A 132 0.12 4.30 -12.37
C VAL A 132 0.74 5.63 -12.81
N SER A 133 -0.01 6.48 -13.52
CA SER A 133 0.43 7.81 -13.93
C SER A 133 0.89 8.67 -12.74
N ASN A 134 0.17 8.61 -11.61
CA ASN A 134 0.55 9.33 -10.41
C ASN A 134 1.86 8.80 -9.79
N GLY A 135 2.05 7.48 -9.75
CA GLY A 135 3.29 6.87 -9.25
C GLY A 135 4.51 7.26 -10.09
N LEU A 136 4.37 7.20 -11.42
CA LEU A 136 5.44 7.56 -12.36
C LEU A 136 5.92 9.03 -12.22
N LYS A 137 5.05 9.94 -11.75
CA LYS A 137 5.44 11.34 -11.50
C LYS A 137 6.47 11.52 -10.38
N PHE A 138 6.59 10.54 -9.48
CA PHE A 138 7.62 10.56 -8.44
C PHE A 138 8.98 10.03 -8.92
N GLY A 139 9.09 9.67 -10.21
CA GLY A 139 10.36 9.26 -10.83
C GLY A 139 10.82 7.85 -10.46
N VAL A 140 9.92 7.02 -9.93
CA VAL A 140 10.20 5.63 -9.54
C VAL A 140 9.41 4.65 -10.42
N PRO A 141 9.95 3.46 -10.72
CA PRO A 141 9.26 2.45 -11.50
C PRO A 141 8.02 1.95 -10.74
N VAL A 142 6.94 1.71 -11.50
CA VAL A 142 5.67 1.21 -10.97
C VAL A 142 5.40 -0.18 -11.54
N VAL A 143 5.17 -1.14 -10.66
CA VAL A 143 4.78 -2.52 -11.01
C VAL A 143 3.36 -2.76 -10.51
N VAL A 144 2.48 -3.30 -11.36
CA VAL A 144 1.11 -3.65 -10.97
C VAL A 144 1.08 -5.09 -10.47
N ALA A 145 0.61 -5.30 -9.25
CA ALA A 145 0.33 -6.62 -8.69
C ALA A 145 -1.17 -6.90 -8.74
N ILE A 146 -1.58 -7.92 -9.50
CA ILE A 146 -2.98 -8.33 -9.62
C ILE A 146 -3.21 -9.47 -8.63
N ASN A 147 -3.91 -9.20 -7.53
CA ASN A 147 -4.26 -10.24 -6.57
C ASN A 147 -5.32 -11.15 -7.18
N ALA A 148 -4.99 -12.44 -7.27
CA ALA A 148 -5.87 -13.46 -7.85
C ALA A 148 -7.02 -13.82 -6.90
N PHE A 149 -8.18 -14.09 -7.47
CA PHE A 149 -9.35 -14.61 -6.77
C PHE A 149 -9.76 -15.92 -7.45
N LYS A 150 -10.27 -16.85 -6.65
CA LYS A 150 -11.01 -18.01 -7.15
C LYS A 150 -12.48 -17.63 -7.36
#